data_AF-A0A6G0A338-F1
#
_entry.id   AF-A0A6G0A338-F1
#
_cell.length_a   1.000
_cell.length_b   1.000
_cell.length_c   1.000
_cell.angle_alpha   90.00
_cell.angle_beta   90.00
_cell.angle_gamma   90.00
#
_symmetry.space_group_name_H-M   'P 1'
#
loop_
_entity.id
_entity.type
_entity.pdbx_description
1 polymer ?
#
loop_
_entity_poly.entity_id
_entity_poly.type
_entity_poly.pdbx_seq_one_letter_code
_entity_poly.pdbx_strand_id
1 'polypeptide(L)'
;MAWMRMMGANSVDYHRETVVDRGDDHSGQALAYYAQRGESPLRWGGAGAARLGLDGVLGADHYDDLFGVGGARDPITGTRLVKTRRPGMELVVSAHKSVAELGVIGRAGDMHRIMDAERDGTLAYLDAVTREMGGRRGKAAVPSATSGLIFAHTRHATSRAGDPCPHDHVLIVNAVEMLDHKGGWKAPDTTVWRNRMCREYRSGQPCMDGPAGGRTQRAEPHPACVKAAEMIEIVERA
;
A
#
# COMPACT_ATOMS: atom_id res chain seq x y z
N MET A 1 -6.45 10.19 -0.01
CA MET A 1 -5.07 10.72 -0.18
C MET A 1 -4.09 9.60 0.11
N ALA A 2 -3.00 9.46 -0.67
CA ALA A 2 -2.02 8.40 -0.45
C ALA A 2 -0.59 8.94 -0.50
N TRP A 3 0.25 8.47 0.43
CA TRP A 3 1.67 8.80 0.46
C TRP A 3 2.51 7.55 0.78
N MET A 4 3.79 7.60 0.41
CA MET A 4 4.65 6.43 0.41
C MET A 4 6.04 6.77 0.94
N ARG A 5 6.61 5.90 1.78
CA ARG A 5 7.95 6.07 2.35
C ARG A 5 8.68 4.75 2.49
N MET A 6 9.97 4.76 2.14
CA MET A 6 10.83 3.59 2.37
C MET A 6 11.07 3.36 3.86
N MET A 7 10.99 2.12 4.30
CA MET A 7 11.38 1.72 5.64
C MET A 7 12.92 1.69 5.69
N GLY A 8 13.51 2.57 6.49
CA GLY A 8 14.93 2.49 6.85
C GLY A 8 15.16 1.49 7.99
N ALA A 9 16.42 1.17 8.29
CA ALA A 9 16.77 0.26 9.40
C ALA A 9 16.14 0.69 10.74
N ASN A 10 16.21 1.99 11.07
CA ASN A 10 15.62 2.54 12.31
C ASN A 10 14.09 2.65 12.25
N SER A 11 13.48 2.35 11.10
CA SER A 11 12.04 2.42 10.91
C SER A 11 11.39 1.05 11.10
N VAL A 12 12.14 -0.04 11.04
CA VAL A 12 11.58 -1.39 11.21
C VAL A 12 10.98 -1.55 12.60
N ASP A 13 11.75 -1.19 13.63
CA ASP A 13 11.27 -1.25 15.01
C ASP A 13 10.08 -0.30 15.25
N TYR A 14 10.13 0.91 14.67
CA TYR A 14 9.01 1.85 14.71
C TYR A 14 7.73 1.25 14.09
N HIS A 15 7.79 0.64 12.90
CA HIS A 15 6.59 0.05 12.30
C HIS A 15 6.14 -1.20 13.03
N ARG A 16 7.06 -1.96 13.65
CA ARG A 16 6.67 -3.05 14.54
C ARG A 16 5.85 -2.48 15.70
N GLU A 17 6.38 -1.48 16.40
CA GLU A 17 5.69 -0.90 17.55
C GLU A 17 4.37 -0.20 17.19
N THR A 18 4.32 0.63 16.15
CA THR A 18 3.13 1.46 15.86
C THR A 18 2.15 0.80 14.90
N VAL A 19 2.61 0.00 13.93
CA VAL A 19 1.74 -0.60 12.91
C VAL A 19 1.40 -2.04 13.25
N VAL A 20 2.36 -2.84 13.72
CA VAL A 20 2.12 -4.25 14.08
C VAL A 20 1.53 -4.36 15.48
N ASP A 21 2.17 -3.74 16.47
CA ASP A 21 1.81 -3.84 17.88
C ASP A 21 0.82 -2.75 18.33
N ARG A 22 0.58 -1.74 17.46
CA ARG A 22 -0.41 -0.67 17.65
C ARG A 22 -0.19 0.19 18.91
N GLY A 23 1.07 0.43 19.26
CA GLY A 23 1.46 1.12 20.50
C GLY A 23 1.02 2.60 20.61
N ASP A 24 0.62 3.26 19.51
CA ASP A 24 0.18 4.66 19.50
C ASP A 24 -1.33 4.87 19.28
N ASP A 25 -2.12 3.79 19.29
CA ASP A 25 -3.57 3.88 19.23
C ASP A 25 -4.14 4.46 20.55
N HIS A 26 -4.98 5.49 20.43
CA HIS A 26 -5.60 6.14 21.58
C HIS A 26 -6.86 5.38 22.03
N SER A 27 -6.83 4.79 23.23
CA SER A 27 -8.02 4.18 23.84
C SER A 27 -9.05 5.24 24.22
N GLY A 28 -10.21 5.29 23.53
CA GLY A 28 -11.28 6.25 23.82
C GLY A 28 -12.60 5.97 23.08
N GLN A 29 -13.66 6.72 23.39
CA GLN A 29 -14.99 6.53 22.76
C GLN A 29 -14.99 6.75 21.24
N ALA A 30 -14.11 7.63 20.73
CA ALA A 30 -13.88 7.79 19.29
C ALA A 30 -13.33 6.50 18.67
N LEU A 31 -12.41 5.82 19.37
CA LEU A 31 -11.89 4.52 18.95
C LEU A 31 -13.05 3.51 18.86
N ALA A 32 -13.87 3.33 19.89
CA ALA A 32 -15.00 2.39 19.87
C ALA A 32 -15.98 2.62 18.70
N TYR A 33 -16.16 3.88 18.29
CA TYR A 33 -16.99 4.25 17.15
C TYR A 33 -16.36 3.81 15.81
N TYR A 34 -15.07 4.12 15.59
CA TYR A 34 -14.36 3.83 14.34
C TYR A 34 -13.75 2.40 14.28
N ALA A 35 -13.60 1.75 15.43
CA ALA A 35 -12.96 0.45 15.62
C ALA A 35 -13.89 -0.73 15.36
N GLN A 36 -15.21 -0.53 15.25
CA GLN A 36 -16.17 -1.61 14.96
C GLN A 36 -15.79 -2.46 13.73
N ARG A 37 -14.99 -1.90 12.81
CA ARG A 37 -14.27 -2.64 11.75
C ARG A 37 -12.81 -2.20 11.55
N GLY A 38 -12.39 -1.11 12.18
CA GLY A 38 -11.12 -0.45 11.90
C GLY A 38 -9.89 -1.21 12.38
N GLU A 39 -9.96 -1.91 13.52
CA GLU A 39 -8.77 -2.50 14.16
C GLU A 39 -8.52 -3.93 13.67
N SER A 40 -8.27 -4.06 12.38
CA SER A 40 -7.98 -5.37 11.79
C SER A 40 -6.48 -5.69 11.93
N PRO A 41 -6.10 -6.91 12.33
CA PRO A 41 -4.70 -7.32 12.30
C PRO A 41 -4.14 -7.19 10.88
N LEU A 42 -2.82 -7.05 10.73
CA LEU A 42 -2.22 -6.97 9.40
C LEU A 42 -2.58 -8.22 8.59
N ARG A 43 -3.12 -8.05 7.38
CA ARG A 43 -3.46 -9.16 6.48
C ARG A 43 -2.66 -9.12 5.20
N TRP A 44 -2.13 -10.28 4.81
CA TRP A 44 -1.39 -10.46 3.57
C TRP A 44 -2.26 -10.21 2.34
N GLY A 45 -1.62 -9.72 1.28
CA GLY A 45 -2.20 -9.53 -0.04
C GLY A 45 -1.13 -9.34 -1.12
N GLY A 46 -1.61 -9.22 -2.35
CA GLY A 46 -0.78 -9.09 -3.55
C GLY A 46 -0.45 -10.43 -4.21
N ALA A 47 -0.21 -10.40 -5.52
CA ALA A 47 -0.02 -11.63 -6.30
C ALA A 47 1.28 -12.37 -5.94
N GLY A 48 2.28 -11.64 -5.44
CA GLY A 48 3.54 -12.24 -4.97
C GLY A 48 3.40 -12.97 -3.64
N ALA A 49 2.43 -12.61 -2.78
CA ALA A 49 2.27 -13.22 -1.46
C ALA A 49 1.92 -14.72 -1.57
N ALA A 50 1.03 -15.07 -2.51
CA ALA A 50 0.65 -16.44 -2.79
C ALA A 50 1.86 -17.33 -3.18
N ARG A 51 2.91 -16.76 -3.80
CA ARG A 51 4.13 -17.50 -4.17
C ARG A 51 4.96 -17.94 -2.97
N LEU A 52 4.89 -17.19 -1.87
CA LEU A 52 5.56 -17.50 -0.62
C LEU A 52 4.64 -18.23 0.36
N GLY A 53 3.46 -18.67 -0.07
CA GLY A 53 2.46 -19.30 0.81
C GLY A 53 1.89 -18.36 1.87
N LEU A 54 1.98 -17.05 1.64
CA LEU A 54 1.51 -16.03 2.59
C LEU A 54 0.04 -15.73 2.32
N ASP A 55 -0.80 -16.10 3.28
CA ASP A 55 -2.22 -15.79 3.31
C ASP A 55 -2.69 -15.48 4.74
N GLY A 56 -3.81 -14.79 4.87
CA GLY A 56 -4.40 -14.48 6.16
C GLY A 56 -3.63 -13.42 6.93
N VAL A 57 -3.51 -13.61 8.25
CA VAL A 57 -2.91 -12.64 9.17
C VAL A 57 -1.39 -12.74 9.15
N LEU A 58 -0.73 -11.58 9.19
CA LEU A 58 0.72 -11.45 9.32
C LEU A 58 1.15 -11.88 10.73
N GLY A 59 1.91 -12.99 10.80
CA GLY A 59 2.58 -13.42 12.02
C GLY A 59 3.89 -12.65 12.25
N ALA A 60 4.30 -12.53 13.52
CA ALA A 60 5.52 -11.84 13.91
C ALA A 60 6.78 -12.42 13.22
N ASP A 61 6.90 -13.74 13.13
CA ASP A 61 8.05 -14.38 12.49
C ASP A 61 8.14 -14.03 10.99
N HIS A 62 7.01 -14.01 10.28
CA HIS A 62 6.96 -13.61 8.87
C HIS A 62 7.29 -12.12 8.68
N TYR A 63 6.95 -11.27 9.65
CA TYR A 63 7.36 -9.88 9.65
C TYR A 63 8.89 -9.78 9.67
N ASP A 64 9.53 -10.51 10.57
CA ASP A 64 10.99 -10.48 10.76
C ASP A 64 11.72 -11.03 9.54
N ASP A 65 11.18 -12.09 8.94
CA ASP A 65 11.76 -12.64 7.72
C ASP A 65 11.69 -11.66 6.55
N LEU A 66 10.56 -10.98 6.35
CA LEU A 66 10.32 -10.17 5.15
C LEU A 66 10.72 -8.70 5.30
N PHE A 67 10.53 -8.12 6.48
CA PHE A 67 10.81 -6.72 6.81
C PHE A 67 12.03 -6.53 7.73
N GLY A 68 12.67 -7.62 8.16
CA GLY A 68 13.83 -7.56 9.04
C GLY A 68 15.06 -6.90 8.42
N VAL A 69 16.00 -6.54 9.29
CA VAL A 69 17.26 -5.90 8.90
C VAL A 69 18.06 -6.82 7.96
N GLY A 70 18.56 -6.24 6.87
CA GLY A 70 19.33 -6.96 5.85
C GLY A 70 18.49 -7.46 4.67
N GLY A 71 17.17 -7.25 4.68
CA GLY A 71 16.26 -7.48 3.56
C GLY A 71 15.32 -8.66 3.78
N ALA A 72 14.62 -9.09 2.73
CA ALA A 72 13.64 -10.16 2.81
C ALA A 72 14.28 -11.56 2.76
N ARG A 73 13.75 -12.47 3.56
CA ARG A 73 13.98 -13.92 3.53
C ARG A 73 12.67 -14.62 3.19
N ASP A 74 12.80 -15.76 2.55
CA ASP A 74 11.71 -16.69 2.35
C ASP A 74 11.34 -17.31 3.71
N PRO A 75 10.10 -17.13 4.21
CA PRO A 75 9.70 -17.68 5.50
C PRO A 75 9.65 -19.21 5.55
N ILE A 76 9.55 -19.88 4.39
CA ILE A 76 9.50 -21.35 4.32
C ILE A 76 10.92 -21.92 4.28
N THR A 77 11.79 -21.35 3.44
CA THR A 77 13.13 -21.92 3.20
C THR A 77 14.26 -21.23 3.98
N GLY A 78 14.00 -20.07 4.59
CA GLY A 78 15.00 -19.21 5.23
C GLY A 78 15.96 -18.53 4.24
N THR A 79 15.80 -18.78 2.94
CA THR A 79 16.70 -18.30 1.89
C THR A 79 16.60 -16.79 1.78
N ARG A 80 17.76 -16.11 1.66
CA ARG A 80 17.80 -14.67 1.45
C ARG A 80 17.31 -14.34 0.02
N LEU A 81 16.14 -13.72 -0.08
CA LEU A 81 15.56 -13.30 -1.36
C LEU A 81 16.28 -12.06 -1.91
N VAL A 82 16.38 -11.02 -1.07
CA VAL A 82 17.01 -9.74 -1.44
C VAL A 82 17.85 -9.24 -0.27
N LYS A 83 19.08 -8.78 -0.55
CA LYS A 83 19.92 -8.07 0.44
C LYS A 83 19.75 -6.56 0.27
N THR A 84 19.28 -5.88 1.30
CA THR A 84 19.04 -4.44 1.27
C THR A 84 19.04 -3.84 2.68
N ARG A 85 19.37 -2.54 2.77
CA ARG A 85 19.21 -1.76 4.02
C ARG A 85 17.80 -1.20 4.20
N ARG A 86 16.97 -1.30 3.16
CA ARG A 86 15.57 -0.85 3.14
C ARG A 86 14.69 -2.06 2.87
N PRO A 87 14.22 -2.78 3.89
CA PRO A 87 13.60 -4.10 3.72
C PRO A 87 12.15 -4.02 3.24
N GLY A 88 11.50 -2.87 3.41
CA GLY A 88 10.15 -2.63 2.94
C GLY A 88 9.87 -1.17 2.69
N MET A 89 8.59 -0.91 2.44
CA MET A 89 8.06 0.41 2.17
C MET A 89 6.65 0.50 2.73
N GLU A 90 6.33 1.63 3.32
CA GLU A 90 5.00 1.94 3.79
C GLU A 90 4.27 2.77 2.74
N LEU A 91 3.03 2.39 2.47
CA LEU A 91 2.02 3.17 1.76
C LEU A 91 0.87 3.41 2.74
N VAL A 92 0.51 4.68 2.95
CA VAL A 92 -0.66 5.02 3.75
C VAL A 92 -1.76 5.49 2.81
N VAL A 93 -2.93 4.83 2.88
CA VAL A 93 -4.15 5.22 2.16
C VAL A 93 -5.10 5.85 3.17
N SER A 94 -5.20 7.17 3.17
CA SER A 94 -6.04 7.92 4.10
C SER A 94 -7.33 8.36 3.44
N ALA A 95 -8.44 8.23 4.19
CA ALA A 95 -9.73 8.76 3.77
C ALA A 95 -9.66 10.28 3.54
N HIS A 96 -10.48 10.77 2.61
CA HIS A 96 -10.77 12.20 2.55
C HIS A 96 -11.57 12.63 3.80
N LYS A 97 -11.48 13.90 4.20
CA LYS A 97 -12.13 14.39 5.43
C LYS A 97 -13.63 14.17 5.43
N SER A 98 -14.29 14.39 4.29
CA SER A 98 -15.73 14.12 4.12
C SER A 98 -16.10 12.65 4.32
N VAL A 99 -15.22 11.71 3.94
CA VAL A 99 -15.43 10.28 4.17
C VAL A 99 -15.23 9.95 5.65
N ALA A 100 -14.26 10.57 6.33
CA ALA A 100 -14.07 10.40 7.77
C ALA A 100 -15.28 10.89 8.60
N GLU A 101 -15.96 11.95 8.14
CA GLU A 101 -17.19 12.49 8.75
C GLU A 101 -18.40 11.56 8.64
N LEU A 102 -18.43 10.63 7.68
CA LEU A 102 -19.47 9.58 7.64
C LEU A 102 -19.43 8.75 8.93
N GLY A 103 -18.24 8.51 9.46
CA GLY A 103 -18.03 7.96 10.79
C GLY A 103 -18.22 8.97 11.93
N VAL A 104 -18.84 10.12 11.76
CA VAL A 104 -19.32 10.93 12.90
C VAL A 104 -20.85 10.88 12.93
N ILE A 105 -21.46 10.88 11.74
CA ILE A 105 -22.92 10.95 11.56
C ILE A 105 -23.62 9.58 11.61
N GLY A 106 -22.97 8.55 12.16
CA GLY A 106 -23.56 7.21 12.30
C GLY A 106 -23.45 6.31 11.07
N ARG A 107 -22.68 6.69 10.04
CA ARG A 107 -22.52 5.95 8.77
C ARG A 107 -21.15 5.28 8.63
N ALA A 108 -20.58 4.78 9.73
CA ALA A 108 -19.28 4.10 9.74
C ALA A 108 -19.19 2.92 8.76
N GLY A 109 -20.31 2.20 8.54
CA GLY A 109 -20.37 1.13 7.55
C GLY A 109 -20.11 1.59 6.11
N ASP A 110 -20.61 2.78 5.74
CA ASP A 110 -20.38 3.38 4.42
C ASP A 110 -18.94 3.87 4.29
N MET A 111 -18.43 4.53 5.33
CA MET A 111 -17.02 4.93 5.43
C MET A 111 -16.08 3.74 5.17
N HIS A 112 -16.28 2.62 5.87
CA HIS A 112 -15.44 1.44 5.69
C HIS A 112 -15.54 0.86 4.27
N ARG A 113 -16.74 0.81 3.68
CA ARG A 113 -16.91 0.33 2.30
C ARG A 113 -16.19 1.20 1.28
N ILE A 114 -16.24 2.53 1.43
CA ILE A 114 -15.51 3.46 0.56
C ILE A 114 -14.01 3.25 0.72
N MET A 115 -13.52 3.19 1.96
CA MET A 115 -12.09 3.01 2.19
C MET A 115 -11.56 1.65 1.73
N ASP A 116 -12.33 0.58 1.88
CA ASP A 116 -11.97 -0.74 1.36
C ASP A 116 -11.86 -0.70 -0.17
N ALA A 117 -12.82 -0.05 -0.85
CA ALA A 117 -12.76 0.13 -2.30
C ALA A 117 -11.55 0.97 -2.76
N GLU A 118 -11.23 2.06 -2.04
CA GLU A 118 -10.06 2.89 -2.33
C GLU A 118 -8.75 2.10 -2.14
N ARG A 119 -8.61 1.41 -1.01
CA ARG A 119 -7.44 0.56 -0.71
C ARG A 119 -7.29 -0.54 -1.75
N ASP A 120 -8.32 -1.35 -1.96
CA ASP A 120 -8.26 -2.54 -2.81
C ASP A 120 -8.01 -2.13 -4.27
N GLY A 121 -8.65 -1.07 -4.74
CA GLY A 121 -8.41 -0.52 -6.07
C GLY A 121 -7.00 0.04 -6.25
N THR A 122 -6.46 0.75 -5.26
CA THR A 122 -5.07 1.24 -5.27
C THR A 122 -4.09 0.08 -5.32
N LEU A 123 -4.28 -0.94 -4.48
CA LEU A 123 -3.37 -2.09 -4.38
C LEU A 123 -3.45 -2.99 -5.62
N ALA A 124 -4.64 -3.20 -6.18
CA ALA A 124 -4.80 -3.93 -7.44
C ALA A 124 -4.07 -3.25 -8.60
N TYR A 125 -4.15 -1.92 -8.70
CA TYR A 125 -3.43 -1.17 -9.72
C TYR A 125 -1.91 -1.29 -9.57
N LEU A 126 -1.40 -1.07 -8.34
CA LEU A 126 0.04 -1.18 -8.09
C LEU A 126 0.55 -2.60 -8.32
N ASP A 127 -0.22 -3.62 -7.93
CA ASP A 127 0.13 -5.03 -8.19
C ASP A 127 0.21 -5.30 -9.70
N ALA A 128 -0.81 -4.90 -10.47
CA ALA A 128 -0.84 -5.08 -11.92
C ALA A 128 0.37 -4.41 -12.61
N VAL A 129 0.64 -3.15 -12.28
CA VAL A 129 1.80 -2.42 -12.82
C VAL A 129 3.12 -3.07 -12.40
N THR A 130 3.22 -3.57 -11.16
CA THR A 130 4.42 -4.26 -10.68
C THR A 130 4.64 -5.57 -11.43
N ARG A 131 3.58 -6.33 -11.70
CA ARG A 131 3.64 -7.56 -12.49
C ARG A 131 4.11 -7.31 -13.91
N GLU A 132 3.70 -6.21 -14.52
CA GLU A 132 4.09 -5.87 -15.89
C GLU A 132 5.54 -5.37 -15.97
N MET A 133 5.93 -4.45 -15.08
CA MET A 133 7.14 -3.65 -15.26
C MET A 133 7.89 -3.29 -13.96
N GLY A 134 7.57 -3.96 -12.85
CA GLY A 134 8.15 -3.68 -11.54
C GLY A 134 9.59 -4.17 -11.35
N GLY A 135 10.13 -4.97 -12.26
CA GLY A 135 11.52 -5.44 -12.22
C GLY A 135 12.47 -4.59 -13.05
N ARG A 136 13.77 -4.61 -12.74
CA ARG A 136 14.84 -4.01 -13.58
C ARG A 136 15.95 -5.01 -13.90
N ARG A 137 16.35 -5.10 -15.17
CA ARG A 137 17.40 -6.03 -15.62
C ARG A 137 18.51 -5.35 -16.44
N GLY A 138 19.73 -5.88 -16.28
CA GLY A 138 20.92 -5.41 -16.99
C GLY A 138 21.40 -4.02 -16.56
N LYS A 139 22.46 -3.55 -17.21
CA LYS A 139 23.02 -2.20 -16.96
C LYS A 139 22.06 -1.09 -17.41
N ALA A 140 21.27 -1.34 -18.45
CA ALA A 140 20.26 -0.43 -18.97
C ALA A 140 18.99 -0.37 -18.11
N ALA A 141 18.91 -1.15 -17.01
CA ALA A 141 17.77 -1.18 -16.10
C ALA A 141 16.41 -1.37 -16.83
N VAL A 142 16.38 -2.28 -17.80
CA VAL A 142 15.20 -2.55 -18.62
C VAL A 142 14.06 -3.02 -17.72
N PRO A 143 12.84 -2.43 -17.84
CA PRO A 143 11.67 -2.90 -17.12
C PRO A 143 11.39 -4.37 -17.41
N SER A 144 10.96 -5.13 -16.41
CA SER A 144 10.76 -6.57 -16.54
C SER A 144 9.55 -7.03 -15.74
N ALA A 145 8.88 -8.06 -16.25
CA ALA A 145 7.74 -8.67 -15.59
C ALA A 145 8.14 -9.36 -14.29
N THR A 146 7.22 -9.36 -13.32
CA THR A 146 7.42 -9.92 -11.98
C THR A 146 6.19 -10.68 -11.49
N SER A 147 6.33 -11.39 -10.37
CA SER A 147 5.20 -12.02 -9.67
C SER A 147 4.19 -11.03 -9.09
N GLY A 148 4.51 -9.74 -9.01
CA GLY A 148 3.69 -8.73 -8.36
C GLY A 148 4.10 -8.43 -6.93
N LEU A 149 3.26 -7.68 -6.23
CA LEU A 149 3.52 -7.19 -4.88
C LEU A 149 3.35 -8.29 -3.84
N ILE A 150 4.10 -8.14 -2.76
CA ILE A 150 3.87 -8.80 -1.48
C ILE A 150 3.63 -7.68 -0.48
N PHE A 151 2.43 -7.61 0.09
CA PHE A 151 2.12 -6.58 1.08
C PHE A 151 1.26 -7.13 2.21
N ALA A 152 1.30 -6.44 3.34
CA ALA A 152 0.35 -6.62 4.42
C ALA A 152 -0.29 -5.27 4.75
N HIS A 153 -1.57 -5.27 5.14
CA HIS A 153 -2.27 -4.02 5.47
C HIS A 153 -3.09 -4.12 6.74
N THR A 154 -3.21 -3.00 7.45
CA THR A 154 -4.08 -2.82 8.62
C THR A 154 -4.75 -1.46 8.53
N ARG A 155 -5.91 -1.31 9.17
CA ARG A 155 -6.60 -0.03 9.30
C ARG A 155 -6.41 0.54 10.71
N HIS A 156 -6.25 1.85 10.74
CA HIS A 156 -6.27 2.68 11.92
C HIS A 156 -7.38 3.70 11.76
N ALA A 157 -7.91 4.17 12.88
CA ALA A 157 -9.14 4.96 12.94
C ALA A 157 -8.90 6.44 13.28
N THR A 158 -7.83 6.73 14.00
CA THR A 158 -7.59 8.02 14.64
C THR A 158 -6.19 8.53 14.30
N SER A 159 -6.03 9.84 14.33
CA SER A 159 -4.71 10.47 14.29
C SER A 159 -4.02 10.35 15.65
N ARG A 160 -2.72 10.66 15.70
CA ARG A 160 -1.98 10.78 16.97
C ARG A 160 -2.54 11.84 17.92
N ALA A 161 -3.32 12.80 17.42
CA ALA A 161 -3.99 13.80 18.25
C ALA A 161 -5.39 13.35 18.71
N GLY A 162 -5.83 12.15 18.31
CA GLY A 162 -7.15 11.60 18.61
C GLY A 162 -8.26 12.04 17.64
N ASP A 163 -7.93 12.80 16.60
CA ASP A 163 -8.92 13.24 15.59
C ASP A 163 -9.36 12.07 14.71
N PRO A 164 -10.62 12.07 14.22
CA PRO A 164 -11.07 11.20 13.14
C PRO A 164 -10.13 11.22 11.94
N CYS A 165 -9.40 10.13 11.74
CA CYS A 165 -8.48 10.00 10.62
C CYS A 165 -8.41 8.52 10.27
N PRO A 166 -9.42 7.95 9.62
CA PRO A 166 -9.35 6.56 9.24
C PRO A 166 -8.39 6.41 8.05
N HIS A 167 -7.41 5.53 8.19
CA HIS A 167 -6.37 5.28 7.19
C HIS A 167 -5.88 3.83 7.24
N ASP A 168 -5.51 3.30 6.09
CA ASP A 168 -4.90 1.99 5.94
C ASP A 168 -3.37 2.14 5.84
N HIS A 169 -2.64 1.51 6.75
CA HIS A 169 -1.21 1.27 6.62
C HIS A 169 -1.01 0.03 5.74
N VAL A 170 -0.22 0.15 4.69
CA VAL A 170 0.15 -0.93 3.79
C VAL A 170 1.67 -1.06 3.81
N LEU A 171 2.16 -2.16 4.37
CA LEU A 171 3.57 -2.53 4.37
C LEU A 171 3.86 -3.40 3.15
N ILE A 172 4.68 -2.89 2.23
CA ILE A 172 5.09 -3.55 0.99
C ILE A 172 6.50 -4.09 1.17
N VAL A 173 6.68 -5.40 0.97
CA VAL A 173 8.00 -6.05 1.04
C VAL A 173 8.88 -5.58 -0.11
N ASN A 174 10.14 -5.26 0.17
CA ASN A 174 11.10 -4.85 -0.87
C ASN A 174 11.71 -6.04 -1.61
N ALA A 175 10.85 -6.96 -2.08
CA ALA A 175 11.22 -8.13 -2.84
C ALA A 175 10.10 -8.51 -3.83
N VAL A 176 10.49 -8.79 -5.06
CA VAL A 176 9.64 -9.33 -6.12
C VAL A 176 10.38 -10.44 -6.85
N GLU A 177 9.65 -11.49 -7.22
CA GLU A 177 10.18 -12.56 -8.07
C GLU A 177 10.20 -12.07 -9.52
N MET A 178 11.37 -12.13 -10.15
CA MET A 178 11.52 -11.77 -11.56
C MET A 178 11.03 -12.93 -12.43
N LEU A 179 10.16 -12.65 -13.39
CA LEU A 179 9.61 -13.66 -14.31
C LEU A 179 10.28 -13.65 -15.69
N ASP A 180 11.44 -13.00 -15.79
CA ASP A 180 12.28 -13.10 -16.99
C ASP A 180 13.02 -14.45 -17.05
N HIS A 181 13.64 -14.74 -18.20
CA HIS A 181 14.38 -16.00 -18.42
C HIS A 181 15.48 -16.30 -17.38
N LYS A 182 15.98 -15.29 -16.66
CA LYS A 182 17.02 -15.44 -15.65
C LYS A 182 16.44 -15.72 -14.26
N GLY A 183 15.19 -15.32 -14.02
CA GLY A 183 14.51 -15.48 -12.75
C GLY A 183 15.17 -14.74 -11.58
N GLY A 184 14.90 -15.26 -10.39
CA GLY A 184 15.44 -14.80 -9.12
C GLY A 184 14.70 -13.60 -8.52
N TRP A 185 15.17 -13.16 -7.36
CA TRP A 185 14.50 -12.13 -6.55
C TRP A 185 15.24 -10.80 -6.60
N LYS A 186 14.48 -9.70 -6.64
CA LYS A 186 15.02 -8.34 -6.65
C LYS A 186 14.15 -7.38 -5.86
N ALA A 187 14.72 -6.24 -5.48
CA ALA A 187 13.94 -5.10 -5.03
C ALA A 187 13.09 -4.56 -6.22
N PRO A 188 11.80 -4.28 -6.01
CA PRO A 188 10.96 -3.65 -7.02
C PRO A 188 11.41 -2.25 -7.38
N ASP A 189 11.11 -1.85 -8.62
CA ASP A 189 11.33 -0.50 -9.11
C ASP A 189 10.26 0.47 -8.57
N THR A 190 10.59 1.06 -7.43
CA THR A 190 9.74 2.05 -6.76
C THR A 190 9.46 3.31 -7.59
N THR A 191 10.23 3.59 -8.66
CA THR A 191 9.97 4.75 -9.52
C THR A 191 8.69 4.59 -10.32
N VAL A 192 8.32 3.35 -10.67
CA VAL A 192 7.09 3.06 -11.38
C VAL A 192 5.87 3.44 -10.54
N TRP A 193 5.92 3.15 -9.24
CA TRP A 193 4.85 3.51 -8.31
C TRP A 193 4.77 5.03 -8.11
N ARG A 194 5.89 5.67 -7.83
CA ARG A 194 5.95 7.13 -7.57
C ARG A 194 5.43 7.94 -8.76
N ASN A 195 5.86 7.61 -9.97
CA ASN A 195 5.49 8.37 -11.16
C ASN A 195 4.01 8.24 -11.51
N ARG A 196 3.40 7.08 -11.24
CA ARG A 196 1.99 6.82 -11.53
C ARG A 196 1.07 7.39 -10.46
N MET A 197 1.41 7.23 -9.17
CA MET A 197 0.68 7.89 -8.09
C MET A 197 0.67 9.42 -8.23
N CYS A 198 1.84 10.05 -8.47
CA CYS A 198 1.90 11.52 -8.61
C CYS A 198 1.18 12.06 -9.87
N ARG A 199 1.03 11.26 -10.93
CA ARG A 199 0.31 11.68 -12.15
C ARG A 199 -1.21 11.68 -11.94
N GLU A 200 -1.73 10.70 -11.21
CA GLU A 200 -3.16 10.58 -10.93
C GLU A 200 -3.64 11.68 -9.97
N TYR A 201 -2.87 12.03 -8.93
CA TYR A 201 -3.26 13.07 -7.97
C TYR A 201 -3.20 14.50 -8.53
N ARG A 202 -2.53 14.73 -9.67
CA ARG A 202 -2.42 16.03 -10.34
C ARG A 202 -3.53 16.30 -11.37
N SER A 203 -4.45 15.38 -11.62
CA SER A 203 -5.56 15.61 -12.56
C SER A 203 -6.62 16.60 -12.03
N GLY A 204 -6.43 17.18 -10.83
CA GLY A 204 -7.27 18.24 -10.27
C GLY A 204 -6.78 19.68 -10.46
N GLN A 205 -5.54 19.93 -10.89
CA GLN A 205 -5.03 21.29 -11.18
C GLN A 205 -3.79 21.24 -12.10
N PRO A 206 -3.69 22.11 -13.13
CA PRO A 206 -2.60 22.06 -14.09
C PRO A 206 -1.32 22.66 -13.47
N CYS A 207 -0.24 21.88 -13.36
CA CYS A 207 1.09 22.48 -13.23
C CYS A 207 1.81 22.41 -14.57
N MET A 208 1.93 23.59 -15.19
CA MET A 208 2.94 23.91 -16.19
C MET A 208 4.30 23.62 -15.57
N ASP A 209 4.95 22.54 -15.98
CA ASP A 209 6.41 22.39 -15.98
C ASP A 209 6.75 21.09 -16.69
N GLY A 210 7.12 21.21 -17.97
CA GLY A 210 7.76 20.14 -18.72
C GLY A 210 8.96 20.70 -19.49
N PRO A 211 10.05 19.95 -19.66
CA PRO A 211 10.86 20.11 -20.85
C PRO A 211 10.11 19.47 -22.03
N ALA A 212 10.14 20.19 -23.15
CA ALA A 212 9.44 19.89 -24.38
C ALA A 212 9.81 18.51 -24.97
N GLY A 213 8.81 17.85 -25.58
CA GLY A 213 9.05 16.82 -26.59
C GLY A 213 8.80 15.38 -26.14
N GLY A 214 7.55 15.01 -25.91
CA GLY A 214 7.15 13.60 -25.80
C GLY A 214 5.64 13.46 -25.89
N ARG A 215 5.14 12.68 -26.87
CA ARG A 215 3.72 12.39 -27.06
C ARG A 215 3.08 11.93 -25.74
N THR A 216 2.17 12.72 -25.20
CA THR A 216 1.34 12.35 -24.05
C THR A 216 0.31 11.33 -24.49
N GLN A 217 0.54 10.04 -24.20
CA GLN A 217 -0.56 9.08 -24.14
C GLN A 217 -1.49 9.51 -23.00
N ARG A 218 -2.79 9.70 -23.30
CA ARG A 218 -3.83 9.84 -22.28
C ARG A 218 -3.84 8.54 -21.48
N ALA A 219 -3.56 8.63 -20.18
CA ALA A 219 -3.82 7.53 -19.28
C ALA A 219 -5.33 7.49 -19.02
N GLU A 220 -5.94 6.31 -19.11
CA GLU A 220 -7.33 6.12 -18.67
C GLU A 220 -7.44 6.36 -17.16
N PRO A 221 -8.55 6.92 -16.67
CA PRO A 221 -8.72 7.22 -15.25
C PRO A 221 -8.67 5.95 -14.39
N HIS A 222 -8.02 6.05 -13.23
CA HIS A 222 -7.90 4.97 -12.26
C HIS A 222 -9.26 4.32 -11.91
N PRO A 223 -9.38 2.98 -11.96
CA PRO A 223 -10.63 2.28 -11.61
C PRO A 223 -11.15 2.57 -10.20
N ALA A 224 -10.27 2.87 -9.24
CA ALA A 224 -10.68 3.27 -7.89
C ALA A 224 -11.22 4.70 -7.82
N CYS A 225 -10.77 5.63 -8.67
CA CYS A 225 -11.37 6.97 -8.76
C CYS A 225 -12.78 6.88 -9.36
N VAL A 226 -12.97 6.00 -10.35
CA VAL A 226 -14.29 5.72 -10.94
C VAL A 226 -15.22 5.07 -9.91
N LYS A 227 -14.77 4.02 -9.22
CA LYS A 227 -15.57 3.34 -8.18
C LYS A 227 -15.84 4.22 -6.96
N ALA A 228 -14.89 5.04 -6.52
CA ALA A 228 -15.12 5.97 -5.41
C ALA A 228 -16.14 7.05 -5.79
N ALA A 229 -16.07 7.59 -7.02
CA ALA A 229 -17.06 8.54 -7.51
C ALA A 229 -18.45 7.92 -7.63
N GLU A 230 -18.57 6.69 -8.19
CA GLU A 230 -19.84 5.96 -8.26
C GLU A 230 -20.39 5.65 -6.86
N MET A 231 -19.53 5.26 -5.90
CA MET A 231 -19.94 4.96 -4.53
C MET A 231 -20.32 6.22 -3.74
N ILE A 232 -19.64 7.34 -3.96
CA ILE A 232 -20.03 8.65 -3.41
C ILE A 232 -21.39 9.07 -3.97
N GLU A 233 -21.62 8.94 -5.28
CA GLU A 233 -22.94 9.20 -5.87
C GLU A 233 -24.04 8.28 -5.31
N ILE A 234 -23.73 7.01 -5.04
CA ILE A 234 -24.68 6.07 -4.40
C ILE A 234 -24.98 6.48 -2.95
N VAL A 235 -23.98 6.97 -2.22
CA VAL A 235 -24.10 7.42 -0.81
C VAL A 235 -24.82 8.77 -0.69
N GLU A 236 -24.70 9.64 -1.70
CA GLU A 236 -25.36 10.95 -1.80
C GLU A 236 -26.81 10.86 -2.32
N ARG A 237 -27.17 9.78 -3.03
CA ARG A 237 -28.53 9.54 -3.56
C ARG A 237 -29.44 8.72 -2.62
N ALA A 238 -28.91 8.22 -1.50
CA ALA A 238 -29.63 7.41 -0.50
C ALA A 238 -29.86 8.20 0.79
#